data_AF-A0A804HYH1-F1
#
_entry.id   AF-A0A804HYH1-F1
#
_cell.length_a   1.000
_cell.length_b   1.000
_cell.length_c   1.000
_cell.angle_alpha   90.00
_cell.angle_beta   90.00
_cell.angle_gamma   90.00
#
_symmetry.space_group_name_H-M   'P 1'
#
loop_
_entity.id
_entity.type
_entity.pdbx_description
1 polymer ?
#
loop_
_entity_poly.entity_id
_entity_poly.type
_entity_poly.pdbx_seq_one_letter_code
_entity_poly.pdbx_strand_id
1 'polypeptide(L)'
;MKLGLVPPLVLLCSDLLLHSSPPLISALPFDPLASGAAPTGQVYASRRPSNVIFHPPTGSCVLRKSVTDPLRLGPCNQSDDWNYTPQKFLVVKGTYFCLQSVDSGKPAKLGIVCSESDSSWDITSKSKAQISKELPDGTALCLDVDPENTLITNPCLCLSIGTCDRESQWFEFTARNEVPVAQLSPMNTAQNSTSP
;
A
#
# COMPACT_ATOMS: atom_id res chain seq x y z
N MET A 1 -50.43 -0.46 -28.17
CA MET A 1 -49.79 0.77 -28.66
C MET A 1 -49.14 1.42 -27.44
N LYS A 2 -47.83 1.40 -27.21
CA LYS A 2 -46.77 2.07 -27.95
C LYS A 2 -45.45 1.38 -27.61
N LEU A 3 -44.72 0.91 -28.62
CA LEU A 3 -43.32 0.51 -28.52
C LEU A 3 -42.44 1.77 -28.61
N GLY A 4 -41.43 1.89 -27.75
CA GLY A 4 -40.27 2.76 -27.94
C GLY A 4 -39.05 1.97 -27.45
N LEU A 5 -38.36 1.24 -28.31
CA LEU A 5 -37.32 1.66 -29.26
C LEU A 5 -36.04 2.13 -28.55
N VAL A 6 -35.16 1.17 -28.32
CA VAL A 6 -33.73 1.34 -28.00
C VAL A 6 -32.99 1.69 -29.28
N PRO A 7 -32.07 2.68 -29.28
CA PRO A 7 -30.99 2.74 -30.25
C PRO A 7 -29.65 2.31 -29.61
N PRO A 8 -28.88 1.39 -30.23
CA PRO A 8 -27.50 1.13 -29.86
C PRO A 8 -26.61 2.15 -30.58
N LEU A 9 -25.86 2.96 -29.83
CA LEU A 9 -24.74 3.71 -30.41
C LEU A 9 -23.51 2.81 -30.44
N VAL A 10 -23.36 2.15 -31.58
CA VAL A 10 -22.08 1.63 -32.08
C VAL A 10 -21.17 2.82 -32.39
N LEU A 11 -20.25 3.13 -31.47
CA LEU A 11 -19.12 4.00 -31.80
C LEU A 11 -18.08 3.15 -32.54
N LEU A 12 -17.95 3.43 -33.83
CA LEU A 12 -16.97 2.84 -34.74
C LEU A 12 -15.54 3.17 -34.27
N CYS A 13 -14.72 2.13 -34.09
CA CYS A 13 -13.27 2.24 -34.09
C CYS A 13 -12.82 2.69 -35.48
N SER A 14 -12.30 3.90 -35.59
CA SER A 14 -11.55 4.34 -36.78
C SER A 14 -10.07 4.23 -36.48
N ASP A 15 -9.45 3.21 -37.07
CA ASP A 15 -8.00 3.06 -37.20
C ASP A 15 -7.41 4.25 -37.97
N LEU A 16 -6.72 5.16 -37.28
CA LEU A 16 -5.76 6.07 -37.90
C LEU A 16 -4.36 5.47 -37.79
N LEU A 17 -4.03 4.59 -38.72
CA LEU A 17 -2.65 4.28 -39.07
C LEU A 17 -2.08 5.40 -39.94
N LEU A 18 -1.63 6.50 -39.32
CA LEU A 18 -0.66 7.37 -39.98
C LEU A 18 0.76 6.88 -39.63
N HIS A 19 1.32 6.14 -40.57
CA HIS A 19 2.75 5.96 -40.71
C HIS A 19 3.39 7.32 -40.95
N SER A 20 4.01 7.90 -39.92
CA SER A 20 5.08 8.87 -40.10
C SER A 20 6.41 8.14 -39.89
N SER A 21 7.05 7.78 -41.00
CA SER A 21 8.43 7.34 -40.99
C SER A 21 9.29 8.47 -40.40
N PRO A 22 10.06 8.26 -39.32
CA PRO A 22 11.00 9.27 -38.88
C PRO A 22 12.12 9.42 -39.93
N PRO A 23 12.60 10.64 -40.21
CA PRO A 23 13.73 10.83 -41.09
C PRO A 23 14.97 10.17 -40.49
N LEU A 24 15.73 9.47 -41.32
CA LEU A 24 17.04 8.92 -40.98
C LEU A 24 17.98 10.09 -40.63
N ILE A 25 18.15 10.34 -39.34
CA ILE A 25 19.21 11.22 -38.85
C ILE A 25 20.53 10.47 -39.04
N SER A 26 21.37 11.01 -39.91
CA SER A 26 22.75 10.58 -40.12
C SER A 26 23.46 10.50 -38.77
N ALA A 27 23.82 9.28 -38.34
CA ALA A 27 24.65 9.06 -37.18
C ALA A 27 26.04 9.65 -37.46
N LEU A 28 26.37 10.75 -36.79
CA LEU A 28 27.76 11.17 -36.67
C LEU A 28 28.48 10.17 -35.75
N PRO A 29 29.71 9.77 -36.05
CA PRO A 29 30.51 9.00 -35.10
C PRO A 29 30.75 9.87 -33.86
N PHE A 30 30.19 9.46 -32.74
CA PHE A 30 30.57 9.99 -31.44
C PHE A 30 32.00 9.54 -31.17
N ASP A 31 32.97 10.45 -31.31
CA ASP A 31 34.33 10.26 -30.82
C ASP A 31 34.29 10.11 -29.29
N PRO A 32 34.65 8.95 -28.71
CA PRO A 32 34.79 8.80 -27.28
C PRO A 32 36.26 9.01 -26.95
N LEU A 33 36.70 10.27 -26.79
CA LEU A 33 37.98 10.54 -26.16
C LEU A 33 37.84 11.55 -25.02
N ALA A 34 38.16 11.03 -23.83
CA ALA A 34 38.56 11.72 -22.62
C ALA A 34 37.50 12.56 -21.88
N SER A 35 36.94 11.95 -20.82
CA SER A 35 37.38 12.33 -19.47
C SER A 35 37.06 11.20 -18.49
N GLY A 36 38.10 10.46 -18.11
CA GLY A 36 38.03 9.49 -17.01
C GLY A 36 37.96 10.24 -15.69
N ALA A 37 36.75 10.62 -15.29
CA ALA A 37 36.43 10.85 -13.90
C ALA A 37 35.41 9.79 -13.51
N ALA A 38 35.88 8.73 -12.85
CA ALA A 38 34.99 7.78 -12.19
C ALA A 38 34.09 8.57 -11.23
N PRO A 39 32.75 8.49 -11.34
CA PRO A 39 31.89 9.10 -10.35
C PRO A 39 32.11 8.36 -9.03
N THR A 40 32.90 8.95 -8.14
CA THR A 40 33.09 8.46 -6.76
C THR A 40 31.89 8.77 -5.86
N GLY A 41 30.78 9.24 -6.43
CA GLY A 41 29.51 9.39 -5.74
C GLY A 41 28.70 8.10 -5.81
N GLN A 42 28.55 7.42 -4.68
CA GLN A 42 27.54 6.38 -4.54
C GLN A 42 26.15 7.03 -4.73
N VAL A 43 25.50 6.76 -5.86
CA VAL A 43 24.10 7.15 -6.07
C VAL A 43 23.25 6.18 -5.28
N TYR A 44 22.90 6.57 -4.05
CA TYR A 44 21.93 5.83 -3.25
C TYR A 44 20.53 6.11 -3.82
N ALA A 45 19.85 5.08 -4.31
CA ALA A 45 18.43 5.18 -4.59
C ALA A 45 17.69 5.42 -3.26
N SER A 46 17.29 6.66 -2.99
CA SER A 46 16.41 6.97 -1.86
C SER A 46 14.96 6.82 -2.29
N ARG A 47 14.17 6.12 -1.49
CA ARG A 47 12.73 6.00 -1.70
C ARG A 47 12.09 7.28 -1.17
N ARG A 48 11.17 7.88 -1.94
CA ARG A 48 10.48 9.09 -1.47
C ARG A 48 9.83 8.84 -0.10
N PRO A 49 9.85 9.83 0.81
CA PRO A 49 9.13 9.72 2.08
C PRO A 49 7.68 9.29 1.86
N SER A 50 7.28 8.28 2.61
CA SER A 50 5.98 7.61 2.52
C SER A 50 5.55 7.16 3.90
N ASN A 51 4.24 7.12 4.14
CA ASN A 51 3.71 6.59 5.39
C ASN A 51 3.41 5.10 5.26
N VAL A 52 3.43 4.41 6.38
CA VAL A 52 3.02 3.01 6.54
C VAL A 52 2.04 2.89 7.68
N ILE A 53 1.24 1.82 7.67
CA ILE A 53 0.47 1.39 8.84
C ILE A 53 1.31 0.33 9.55
N PHE A 54 1.93 0.73 10.65
CA PHE A 54 2.87 -0.06 11.44
C PHE A 54 2.16 -0.71 12.63
N HIS A 55 2.52 -1.96 12.95
CA HIS A 55 2.03 -2.70 14.10
C HIS A 55 3.19 -2.92 15.10
N PRO A 56 3.38 -2.01 16.08
CA PRO A 56 4.54 -1.99 16.95
C PRO A 56 4.85 -3.31 17.67
N PRO A 57 3.86 -4.03 18.24
CA PRO A 57 4.15 -5.28 18.96
C PRO A 57 4.86 -6.35 18.12
N THR A 58 4.64 -6.34 16.80
CA THR A 58 5.24 -7.31 15.86
C THR A 58 6.42 -6.76 15.06
N GLY A 59 6.68 -5.44 15.12
CA GLY A 59 7.64 -4.79 14.24
C GLY A 59 7.31 -4.90 12.74
N SER A 60 6.06 -5.21 12.38
CA SER A 60 5.61 -5.45 11.00
C SER A 60 4.66 -4.36 10.52
N CYS A 61 4.44 -4.27 9.21
CA CYS A 61 3.53 -3.30 8.60
C CYS A 61 2.42 -4.01 7.83
N VAL A 62 1.30 -3.30 7.61
CA VAL A 62 0.21 -3.77 6.74
C VAL A 62 0.73 -3.93 5.31
N LEU A 63 0.58 -5.15 4.79
CA LEU A 63 1.06 -5.59 3.50
C LEU A 63 -0.09 -6.17 2.69
N ARG A 64 -0.15 -5.77 1.43
CA ARG A 64 -0.98 -6.38 0.41
C ARG A 64 -0.13 -7.29 -0.46
N LYS A 65 -0.48 -8.58 -0.50
CA LYS A 65 0.17 -9.54 -1.40
C LYS A 65 -0.43 -9.53 -2.81
N SER A 66 -1.74 -9.41 -2.90
CA SER A 66 -2.49 -9.25 -4.15
C SER A 66 -3.74 -8.43 -3.91
N VAL A 67 -4.49 -8.10 -4.97
CA VAL A 67 -5.74 -7.33 -4.86
C VAL A 67 -6.85 -8.13 -4.16
N THR A 68 -6.82 -9.47 -4.27
CA THR A 68 -7.87 -10.36 -3.77
C THR A 68 -7.54 -11.01 -2.43
N ASP A 69 -6.26 -11.08 -2.07
CA ASP A 69 -5.85 -11.66 -0.79
C ASP A 69 -6.19 -10.71 0.37
N PRO A 70 -6.54 -11.26 1.55
CA PRO A 70 -6.64 -10.47 2.77
C PRO A 70 -5.35 -9.68 3.02
N LEU A 71 -5.49 -8.48 3.58
CA LEU A 71 -4.35 -7.72 4.09
C LEU A 71 -3.72 -8.49 5.24
N ARG A 72 -2.39 -8.48 5.33
CA ARG A 72 -1.65 -9.20 6.39
C ARG A 72 -0.52 -8.33 6.91
N LEU A 73 0.02 -8.66 8.06
CA LEU A 73 1.30 -8.09 8.50
C LEU A 73 2.46 -8.72 7.72
N GLY A 74 3.47 -7.90 7.44
CA GLY A 74 4.69 -8.34 6.80
C GLY A 74 5.82 -7.30 6.89
N PRO A 75 6.95 -7.55 6.21
CA PRO A 75 8.10 -6.66 6.22
C PRO A 75 7.75 -5.25 5.75
N CYS A 76 8.09 -4.23 6.55
CA CYS A 76 7.76 -2.84 6.24
C CYS A 76 8.38 -2.32 4.94
N ASN A 77 9.50 -2.88 4.46
CA ASN A 77 10.09 -2.52 3.16
C ASN A 77 9.23 -2.95 1.96
N GLN A 78 8.35 -3.95 2.12
CA GLN A 78 7.44 -4.46 1.09
C GLN A 78 6.02 -3.86 1.21
N SER A 79 5.72 -3.19 2.32
CA SER A 79 4.41 -2.56 2.55
C SER A 79 4.08 -1.52 1.48
N ASP A 80 2.79 -1.33 1.21
CA ASP A 80 2.29 -0.24 0.38
C ASP A 80 2.63 1.13 1.04
N ASP A 81 2.65 2.18 0.23
CA ASP A 81 2.73 3.55 0.73
C ASP A 81 1.30 4.03 1.00
N TRP A 82 1.05 4.59 2.18
CA TRP A 82 -0.28 5.00 2.59
C TRP A 82 -0.42 6.53 2.65
N ASN A 83 -1.64 7.00 2.44
CA ASN A 83 -2.06 8.38 2.64
C ASN A 83 -3.30 8.42 3.55
N TYR A 84 -3.42 9.48 4.34
CA TYR A 84 -4.58 9.72 5.19
C TYR A 84 -5.27 11.01 4.74
N THR A 85 -6.49 10.90 4.23
CA THR A 85 -7.21 12.03 3.61
C THR A 85 -7.90 12.90 4.67
N PRO A 86 -8.30 14.14 4.33
CA PRO A 86 -9.14 14.96 5.20
C PRO A 86 -10.49 14.33 5.55
N GLN A 87 -11.01 13.46 4.67
CA GLN A 87 -12.21 12.65 4.91
C GLN A 87 -11.95 11.42 5.80
N LYS A 88 -10.74 11.32 6.37
CA LYS A 88 -10.30 10.22 7.24
C LYS A 88 -10.19 8.87 6.55
N PHE A 89 -9.88 8.84 5.27
CA PHE A 89 -9.67 7.59 4.54
C PHE A 89 -8.19 7.22 4.53
N LEU A 90 -7.89 5.98 4.89
CA LEU A 90 -6.58 5.36 4.69
C LEU A 90 -6.51 4.80 3.27
N VAL A 91 -5.74 5.45 2.41
CA VAL A 91 -5.68 5.18 0.97
C VAL A 91 -4.28 4.73 0.57
N VAL A 92 -4.19 3.70 -0.27
CA VAL A 92 -2.91 3.28 -0.87
C VAL A 92 -2.49 4.32 -1.92
N LYS A 93 -1.35 4.98 -1.66
CA LYS A 93 -0.81 6.08 -2.46
C LYS A 93 -0.61 5.67 -3.92
N GLY A 94 -1.08 6.51 -4.83
CA GLY A 94 -1.01 6.25 -6.28
C GLY A 94 -2.09 5.30 -6.79
N THR A 95 -3.06 4.93 -5.95
CA THR A 95 -4.21 4.08 -6.33
C THR A 95 -5.51 4.67 -5.79
N TYR A 96 -6.64 4.04 -6.13
CA TYR A 96 -7.96 4.36 -5.58
C TYR A 96 -8.36 3.47 -4.39
N PHE A 97 -7.47 2.58 -3.95
CA PHE A 97 -7.79 1.63 -2.90
C PHE A 97 -7.78 2.28 -1.53
N CYS A 98 -8.91 2.21 -0.82
CA CYS A 98 -9.02 2.57 0.58
C CYS A 98 -9.24 1.34 1.46
N LEU A 99 -8.78 1.43 2.70
CA LEU A 99 -9.04 0.44 3.74
C LEU A 99 -10.52 0.49 4.15
N GLN A 100 -11.21 -0.64 4.07
CA GLN A 100 -12.61 -0.78 4.42
C GLN A 100 -12.79 -1.75 5.57
N SER A 101 -13.61 -1.34 6.54
CA SER A 101 -14.21 -2.24 7.53
C SER A 101 -15.32 -3.05 6.88
N VAL A 102 -15.42 -4.35 7.21
CA VAL A 102 -16.57 -5.16 6.81
C VAL A 102 -17.51 -5.31 8.01
N ASP A 103 -17.15 -6.20 8.93
CA ASP A 103 -17.87 -6.46 10.16
C ASP A 103 -16.88 -6.94 11.23
N SER A 104 -17.33 -7.03 12.48
CA SER A 104 -16.58 -7.66 13.56
C SER A 104 -16.15 -9.10 13.20
N GLY A 105 -14.89 -9.44 13.48
CA GLY A 105 -14.26 -10.72 13.20
C GLY A 105 -14.03 -11.01 11.71
N LYS A 106 -14.23 -10.04 10.82
CA LYS A 106 -14.02 -10.21 9.37
C LYS A 106 -12.71 -9.56 8.92
N PRO A 107 -12.07 -10.10 7.86
CA PRO A 107 -10.92 -9.47 7.24
C PRO A 107 -11.23 -8.05 6.78
N ALA A 108 -10.34 -7.12 7.11
CA ALA A 108 -10.34 -5.81 6.48
C ALA A 108 -9.97 -5.96 5.01
N LYS A 109 -10.60 -5.17 4.13
CA LYS A 109 -10.41 -5.27 2.68
C LYS A 109 -10.00 -3.93 2.09
N LEU A 110 -9.51 -3.98 0.86
CA LEU A 110 -9.36 -2.79 0.04
C LEU A 110 -10.52 -2.68 -0.94
N GLY A 111 -11.13 -1.51 -0.99
CA GLY A 111 -12.17 -1.18 -1.96
C GLY A 111 -11.82 0.06 -2.77
N ILE A 112 -12.45 0.20 -3.92
CA ILE A 112 -12.34 1.39 -4.78
C ILE A 112 -13.42 2.42 -4.44
N VAL A 113 -14.55 1.95 -3.89
CA VAL A 113 -15.69 2.79 -3.51
C VAL A 113 -15.56 3.14 -2.03
N CYS A 114 -14.87 4.23 -1.74
CA CYS A 114 -14.66 4.71 -0.38
C CYS A 114 -15.87 5.51 0.10
N SER A 115 -16.44 5.12 1.24
CA SER A 115 -17.56 5.83 1.84
C SER A 115 -17.31 6.08 3.33
N GLU A 116 -17.96 7.10 3.89
CA GLU A 116 -17.82 7.39 5.32
C GLU A 116 -18.34 6.24 6.19
N SER A 117 -19.29 5.44 5.68
CA SER A 117 -19.91 4.35 6.43
C SER A 117 -19.04 3.11 6.57
N ASP A 118 -18.00 2.92 5.75
CA ASP A 118 -17.15 1.71 5.78
C ASP A 118 -15.64 1.99 5.68
N SER A 119 -15.24 3.20 5.26
CA SER A 119 -13.86 3.54 4.94
C SER A 119 -13.29 4.72 5.75
N SER A 120 -14.09 5.30 6.66
CA SER A 120 -13.67 6.36 7.58
C SER A 120 -13.00 5.78 8.83
N TRP A 121 -11.81 6.27 9.16
CA TRP A 121 -11.00 5.79 10.29
C TRP A 121 -10.47 6.95 11.12
N ASP A 122 -10.75 6.95 12.42
CA ASP A 122 -10.11 7.80 13.40
C ASP A 122 -8.76 7.21 13.84
N ILE A 123 -7.73 8.06 13.84
CA ILE A 123 -6.38 7.71 14.28
C ILE A 123 -6.10 8.45 15.59
N THR A 124 -6.02 7.71 16.68
CA THR A 124 -5.77 8.30 18.00
C THR A 124 -4.28 8.50 18.24
N SER A 125 -3.85 9.73 18.54
CA SER A 125 -2.42 10.06 18.77
C SER A 125 -1.94 9.89 20.24
N LYS A 126 -2.64 9.08 21.05
CA LYS A 126 -2.32 8.85 22.48
C LYS A 126 -1.25 7.76 22.63
N SER A 127 -0.76 7.54 23.86
CA SER A 127 0.14 6.42 24.15
C SER A 127 -0.52 5.09 23.76
N LYS A 128 0.04 4.46 22.72
CA LYS A 128 -0.52 3.38 21.89
C LYS A 128 -1.68 3.84 21.00
N ALA A 129 -1.33 4.25 19.77
CA ALA A 129 -2.29 4.67 18.77
C ALA A 129 -3.26 3.55 18.37
N GLN A 130 -4.50 3.92 18.09
CA GLN A 130 -5.55 3.03 17.59
C GLN A 130 -6.10 3.61 16.29
N ILE A 131 -6.35 2.73 15.34
CA ILE A 131 -7.06 3.03 14.10
C ILE A 131 -8.45 2.44 14.25
N SER A 132 -9.46 3.28 14.42
CA SER A 132 -10.82 2.86 14.79
C SER A 132 -11.89 3.60 14.00
N LYS A 133 -13.13 3.15 14.12
CA LYS A 133 -14.30 3.74 13.50
C LYS A 133 -15.48 3.60 14.46
N GLU A 134 -16.27 4.66 14.58
CA GLU A 134 -17.54 4.59 15.29
C GLU A 134 -18.63 3.99 14.39
N LEU A 135 -19.40 3.06 14.94
CA LEU A 135 -20.56 2.46 14.31
C LEU A 135 -21.82 3.26 14.68
N PRO A 136 -22.90 3.18 13.88
CA PRO A 136 -24.13 3.93 14.15
C PRO A 136 -24.79 3.65 15.52
N ASP A 137 -24.48 2.51 16.13
CA ASP A 137 -24.95 2.13 17.47
C ASP A 137 -24.10 2.72 18.61
N GLY A 138 -23.08 3.53 18.29
CA GLY A 138 -22.16 4.15 19.24
C GLY A 138 -21.03 3.24 19.70
N THR A 139 -20.95 2.00 19.21
CA THR A 139 -19.81 1.12 19.46
C THR A 139 -18.64 1.49 18.55
N ALA A 140 -17.42 1.11 18.93
CA ALA A 140 -16.23 1.37 18.14
C ALA A 140 -15.64 0.06 17.59
N LEU A 141 -15.35 0.05 16.29
CA LEU A 141 -14.65 -1.03 15.61
C LEU A 141 -13.20 -0.60 15.36
N CYS A 142 -12.25 -1.43 15.77
CA CYS A 142 -10.82 -1.19 15.64
C CYS A 142 -10.20 -2.11 14.60
N LEU A 143 -9.12 -1.61 13.99
CA LEU A 143 -8.19 -2.45 13.26
C LEU A 143 -7.50 -3.41 14.24
N ASP A 144 -7.41 -4.67 13.86
CA ASP A 144 -6.92 -5.76 14.70
C ASP A 144 -6.15 -6.76 13.83
N VAL A 145 -5.37 -7.63 14.45
CA VAL A 145 -4.66 -8.70 13.76
C VAL A 145 -4.97 -10.06 14.40
N ASP A 146 -5.30 -11.04 13.57
CA ASP A 146 -5.49 -12.42 14.02
C ASP A 146 -4.15 -13.14 14.28
N PRO A 147 -4.16 -14.32 14.95
CA PRO A 147 -2.95 -15.11 15.19
C PRO A 147 -2.19 -15.51 13.91
N GLU A 148 -2.87 -15.57 12.78
CA GLU A 148 -2.34 -15.84 11.45
C GLU A 148 -1.80 -14.57 10.74
N ASN A 149 -1.65 -13.47 11.47
CA ASN A 149 -1.18 -12.16 11.00
C ASN A 149 -2.07 -11.53 9.92
N THR A 150 -3.33 -11.93 9.82
CA THR A 150 -4.32 -11.33 8.92
C THR A 150 -4.95 -10.12 9.57
N LEU A 151 -5.07 -9.04 8.79
CA LEU A 151 -5.71 -7.82 9.23
C LEU A 151 -7.23 -8.02 9.26
N ILE A 152 -7.81 -7.91 10.44
CA ILE A 152 -9.24 -8.07 10.68
C ILE A 152 -9.78 -6.81 11.36
N THR A 153 -11.11 -6.73 11.50
CA THR A 153 -11.77 -5.70 12.30
C THR A 153 -12.51 -6.32 13.46
N ASN A 154 -12.34 -5.79 14.67
CA ASN A 154 -12.99 -6.26 15.88
C ASN A 154 -13.46 -5.08 16.73
N PRO A 155 -14.37 -5.28 17.70
CA PRO A 155 -14.72 -4.24 18.65
C PRO A 155 -13.45 -3.76 19.35
N CYS A 156 -13.34 -2.44 19.52
CA CYS A 156 -12.19 -1.84 20.14
C CYS A 156 -12.00 -2.36 21.56
N LEU A 157 -10.81 -2.90 21.83
CA LEU A 157 -10.41 -3.27 23.16
C LEU A 157 -10.17 -2.00 23.98
N CYS A 158 -10.84 -1.96 25.13
CA CYS A 158 -10.58 -1.05 26.25
C CYS A 158 -10.69 0.45 25.93
N LEU A 159 -11.92 0.94 26.03
CA LEU A 159 -12.27 2.37 25.98
C LEU A 159 -11.83 3.16 27.24
N SER A 160 -11.21 2.51 28.25
CA SER A 160 -10.85 3.11 29.54
C SER A 160 -9.35 3.00 29.89
N ILE A 161 -8.88 3.94 30.72
CA ILE A 161 -7.49 4.09 31.16
C ILE A 161 -7.20 3.03 32.25
N GLY A 162 -6.87 1.80 31.85
CA GLY A 162 -6.48 0.71 32.75
C GLY A 162 -5.46 -0.24 32.11
N THR A 163 -5.06 -1.30 32.84
CA THR A 163 -4.19 -2.36 32.31
C THR A 163 -4.96 -3.22 31.32
N CYS A 164 -5.07 -2.73 30.09
CA CYS A 164 -5.62 -3.47 28.99
C CYS A 164 -4.53 -3.90 28.03
N ASP A 165 -4.51 -5.19 27.77
CA ASP A 165 -3.77 -5.75 26.67
C ASP A 165 -4.56 -5.52 25.37
N ARG A 166 -4.02 -4.62 24.54
CA ARG A 166 -4.56 -4.20 23.25
C ARG A 166 -3.48 -4.26 22.19
N GLU A 167 -2.50 -5.13 22.40
CA GLU A 167 -1.34 -5.25 21.52
C GLU A 167 -1.76 -5.57 20.08
N SER A 168 -2.67 -6.51 19.86
CA SER A 168 -3.17 -6.85 18.52
C SER A 168 -3.88 -5.69 17.80
N GLN A 169 -4.39 -4.70 18.56
CA GLN A 169 -5.11 -3.53 18.04
C GLN A 169 -4.26 -2.25 18.02
N TRP A 170 -2.97 -2.35 18.34
CA TRP A 170 -2.09 -1.20 18.34
C TRP A 170 -1.49 -0.98 16.95
N PHE A 171 -1.99 0.04 16.25
CA PHE A 171 -1.49 0.44 14.94
C PHE A 171 -1.10 1.92 14.91
N GLU A 172 0.01 2.20 14.25
CA GLU A 172 0.54 3.55 14.07
C GLU A 172 0.57 3.90 12.58
N PHE A 173 -0.04 5.02 12.23
CA PHE A 173 0.16 5.63 10.92
C PHE A 173 1.36 6.57 11.00
N THR A 174 2.51 6.12 10.47
CA THR A 174 3.79 6.79 10.68
C THR A 174 4.62 6.84 9.39
N ALA A 175 5.59 7.75 9.35
CA ALA A 175 6.55 7.81 8.26
C ALA A 175 7.40 6.52 8.26
N ARG A 176 7.62 5.96 7.06
CA ARG A 176 8.60 4.90 6.87
C ARG A 176 9.98 5.48 7.10
N ASN A 177 10.72 4.92 8.06
CA ASN A 177 12.12 5.28 8.25
C ASN A 177 12.90 4.99 6.96
N GLU A 178 13.66 5.96 6.47
CA GLU A 178 14.55 5.76 5.32
C GLU A 178 15.61 4.73 5.70
N VAL A 179 15.52 3.52 5.12
CA VAL A 179 16.64 2.59 5.11
C VAL A 179 17.44 2.90 3.84
N PRO A 180 18.70 3.36 3.93
CA PRO A 180 19.56 3.48 2.76
C PRO A 180 19.60 2.14 2.03
N VAL A 181 19.28 2.12 0.74
CA VAL A 181 19.09 0.90 -0.09
C VAL A 181 20.35 0.00 -0.18
N ALA A 182 21.47 0.41 0.43
CA ALA A 182 22.74 -0.29 0.42
C ALA A 182 22.81 -1.60 1.25
N GLN A 183 21.76 -2.00 1.99
CA GLN A 183 21.82 -3.20 2.84
C GLN A 183 21.09 -4.45 2.31
N LEU A 184 20.44 -4.39 1.14
CA LEU A 184 19.92 -5.60 0.51
C LEU A 184 21.05 -6.27 -0.28
N SER A 185 21.89 -7.05 0.41
CA SER A 185 22.78 -7.99 -0.27
C SER A 185 21.93 -9.04 -1.01
N PRO A 186 22.29 -9.44 -2.24
CA PRO A 186 21.61 -10.54 -2.90
C PRO A 186 21.80 -11.83 -2.09
N MET A 187 20.70 -12.56 -1.85
CA MET A 187 20.76 -13.92 -1.30
C MET A 187 21.67 -14.75 -2.21
N ASN A 188 22.84 -15.14 -1.70
CA ASN A 188 23.69 -16.08 -2.39
C ASN A 188 22.94 -17.41 -2.52
N THR A 189 22.58 -17.76 -3.76
CA THR A 189 22.28 -19.11 -4.17
C THR A 189 23.56 -19.92 -3.99
N ALA A 190 23.69 -20.64 -2.87
CA ALA A 190 24.77 -21.60 -2.70
C ALA A 190 24.54 -22.76 -3.67
N GLN A 191 25.35 -22.78 -4.73
CA GLN A 191 25.42 -23.83 -5.72
C GLN A 191 25.92 -25.13 -5.09
N ASN A 192 25.21 -26.21 -5.40
CA ASN A 192 25.63 -27.59 -5.30
C ASN A 192 26.72 -27.89 -6.37
N SER A 193 27.85 -28.50 -5.98
CA SER A 193 28.67 -29.46 -6.77
C SER A 193 29.95 -29.80 -5.98
N THR A 194 30.19 -31.01 -5.47
CA THR A 194 30.66 -32.26 -6.12
C THR A 194 32.13 -32.23 -6.62
N SER A 195 33.02 -32.89 -5.83
CA SER A 195 34.25 -33.66 -6.18
C SER A 195 35.44 -32.96 -6.90
N PRO A 196 36.64 -33.57 -6.99
CA PRO A 196 37.00 -35.01 -6.95
C PRO A 196 37.18 -35.60 -5.56
#